data_AF-A0A939M8M0-F1
#
_entry.id   AF-A0A939M8M0-F1
#
_cell.length_a   1.000
_cell.length_b   1.000
_cell.length_c   1.000
_cell.angle_alpha   90.00
_cell.angle_beta   90.00
_cell.angle_gamma   90.00
#
_symmetry.space_group_name_H-M   'P 1'
#
loop_
_entity.id
_entity.type
_entity.pdbx_description
1 polymer ?
#
loop_
_entity_poly.entity_id
_entity_poly.type
_entity_poly.pdbx_seq_one_letter_code
_entity_poly.pdbx_strand_id
1 'polypeptide(L)'
;MTRLASIALLALLLAGCASRGPASIAGGECRIFEAPRYEVRGAREYDQDWIDSQVEGGVGGCHWKRPARRPAAIEASPAPRVAPAKPARRGIIRRIRDRVLPTRSTPPVAAAPIEVPPAPVIAPAPDPAPPRPQRARAAAAAARRRLMAKRTGRPRQRPAGPNPREASDLQAGWE
;
A
#
# COMPACT_ATOMS: atom_id res chain seq x y z
N MET A 1 -41.57 -9.34 35.92
CA MET A 1 -41.54 -8.91 34.50
C MET A 1 -40.33 -8.03 34.19
N THR A 2 -39.99 -7.03 35.02
CA THR A 2 -38.83 -6.14 34.81
C THR A 2 -37.47 -6.84 34.66
N ARG A 3 -37.22 -7.92 35.40
CA ARG A 3 -35.96 -8.70 35.30
C ARG A 3 -35.77 -9.41 33.95
N LEU A 4 -36.85 -9.87 33.32
CA LEU A 4 -36.77 -10.52 32.01
C LEU A 4 -36.53 -9.48 30.91
N ALA A 5 -37.14 -8.30 31.03
CA ALA A 5 -36.91 -7.19 30.11
C ALA A 5 -35.47 -6.69 30.13
N SER A 6 -34.84 -6.59 31.32
CA SER A 6 -33.44 -6.17 31.43
C SER A 6 -32.47 -7.19 30.86
N ILE A 7 -32.71 -8.49 31.03
CA ILE A 7 -31.87 -9.54 30.45
C ILE A 7 -31.98 -9.55 28.92
N ALA A 8 -33.19 -9.40 28.37
CA ALA A 8 -33.40 -9.34 26.93
C ALA A 8 -32.70 -8.11 26.30
N LEU A 9 -32.76 -6.95 26.97
CA LEU A 9 -32.07 -5.74 26.52
C LEU A 9 -30.55 -5.90 26.54
N LEU A 10 -30.01 -6.49 27.61
CA LEU A 10 -28.56 -6.73 27.73
C LEU A 10 -28.08 -7.69 26.64
N ALA A 11 -28.82 -8.78 26.39
CA ALA A 11 -28.50 -9.73 25.32
C ALA A 11 -28.45 -9.06 23.94
N LEU A 12 -29.38 -8.12 23.66
CA LEU A 12 -29.39 -7.38 22.40
C LEU A 12 -28.17 -6.45 22.26
N LEU A 13 -27.76 -5.79 23.34
CA LEU A 13 -26.57 -4.92 23.38
C LEU A 13 -25.27 -5.72 23.23
N LEU A 14 -25.18 -6.92 23.81
CA LEU A 14 -24.02 -7.79 23.68
C LEU A 14 -23.93 -8.45 22.29
N ALA A 15 -25.05 -8.77 21.65
CA ALA A 15 -25.06 -9.30 20.29
C ALA A 15 -24.45 -8.33 19.26
N GLY A 16 -24.55 -7.02 19.49
CA GLY A 16 -23.93 -6.00 18.65
C GLY A 16 -22.40 -5.86 18.82
N CYS A 17 -21.82 -6.43 19.88
CA CYS A 17 -20.37 -6.38 20.11
C CYS A 17 -19.61 -7.59 19.52
N ALA A 18 -20.31 -8.68 19.21
CA ALA A 18 -19.71 -9.87 18.58
C ALA A 18 -19.49 -9.71 17.06
N SER A 19 -20.03 -8.66 16.43
CA SER A 19 -19.90 -8.41 14.99
C SER A 19 -18.64 -7.64 14.59
N ARG A 20 -17.71 -7.39 15.52
CA ARG A 20 -16.38 -6.84 15.20
C ARG A 20 -15.40 -7.87 14.61
N GLY A 21 -15.92 -8.91 13.96
CA GLY A 21 -15.13 -9.61 12.95
C GLY A 21 -14.90 -8.66 11.77
N PRO A 22 -13.79 -8.79 11.02
CA PRO A 22 -13.68 -8.10 9.74
C PRO A 22 -14.94 -8.48 8.93
N ALA A 23 -15.76 -7.49 8.57
CA ALA A 23 -16.97 -7.70 7.77
C ALA A 23 -16.62 -8.68 6.65
N SER A 24 -17.19 -9.88 6.70
CA SER A 24 -16.60 -11.03 6.01
C SER A 24 -16.57 -10.76 4.51
N ILE A 25 -15.37 -10.50 4.02
CA ILE A 25 -14.97 -10.26 2.64
C ILE A 25 -15.11 -11.56 1.78
N ALA A 26 -15.69 -12.63 2.32
CA ALA A 26 -15.61 -13.98 1.79
C ALA A 26 -16.53 -14.31 0.60
N GLY A 27 -17.20 -13.34 -0.05
CA GLY A 27 -18.13 -13.72 -1.13
C GLY A 27 -18.70 -12.68 -2.08
N GLY A 28 -18.49 -11.38 -1.89
CA GLY A 28 -19.08 -10.39 -2.81
C GLY A 28 -18.59 -8.95 -2.70
N GLU A 29 -18.21 -8.51 -1.50
CA GLU A 29 -17.80 -7.12 -1.27
C GLU A 29 -16.43 -6.76 -1.88
N CYS A 30 -15.63 -7.76 -2.26
CA CYS A 30 -14.36 -7.58 -2.98
C CYS A 30 -14.45 -6.81 -4.30
N ARG A 31 -15.66 -6.65 -4.86
CA ARG A 31 -15.88 -5.85 -6.08
C ARG A 31 -15.95 -4.35 -5.81
N ILE A 32 -16.21 -3.95 -4.57
CA ILE A 32 -16.31 -2.54 -4.16
C ILE A 32 -14.90 -1.93 -4.07
N PHE A 33 -13.92 -2.76 -3.71
CA PHE A 33 -12.52 -2.35 -3.61
C PHE A 33 -11.76 -2.76 -4.88
N GLU A 34 -11.17 -1.79 -5.56
CA GLU A 34 -10.32 -2.06 -6.72
C GLU A 34 -8.96 -2.60 -6.26
N ALA A 35 -8.49 -3.69 -6.87
CA ALA A 35 -7.21 -4.28 -6.54
C ALA A 35 -6.05 -3.32 -6.90
N PRO A 36 -5.09 -3.10 -5.99
CA PRO A 36 -3.97 -2.19 -6.25
C PRO A 36 -3.08 -2.74 -7.37
N ARG A 37 -2.82 -1.90 -8.38
CA ARG A 37 -1.98 -2.27 -9.54
C ARG A 37 -0.49 -2.37 -9.19
N TYR A 38 -0.04 -1.53 -8.24
CA TYR A 38 1.36 -1.44 -7.85
C TYR A 38 1.51 -1.47 -6.32
N GLU A 39 2.67 -1.92 -5.85
CA GLU A 39 3.07 -1.83 -4.44
C GLU A 39 3.05 -0.36 -3.99
N VAL A 40 2.30 -0.09 -2.92
CA VAL A 40 2.28 1.20 -2.25
C VAL A 40 3.32 1.15 -1.13
N ARG A 41 4.13 2.20 -1.02
CA ARG A 41 5.12 2.34 0.06
C ARG A 41 4.67 3.41 1.03
N GLY A 42 4.53 3.04 2.29
CA GLY A 42 4.33 3.95 3.41
C GLY A 42 5.52 4.89 3.59
N ALA A 43 5.26 6.08 4.15
CA ALA A 43 6.32 7.00 4.53
C ALA A 43 6.96 6.61 5.87
N ARG A 44 6.16 6.03 6.77
CA ARG A 44 6.58 5.51 8.07
C ARG A 44 6.38 3.99 8.10
N GLU A 45 7.08 3.33 9.02
CA GLU A 45 6.94 1.89 9.27
C GLU A 45 5.49 1.51 9.59
N TYR A 46 4.83 2.27 10.48
CA TYR A 46 3.41 2.10 10.80
C TYR A 46 2.50 2.13 9.55
N ASP A 47 2.74 3.07 8.62
CA ASP A 47 1.94 3.18 7.40
C ASP A 47 2.15 1.94 6.54
N GLN A 48 3.37 1.41 6.52
CA GLN A 48 3.71 0.24 5.73
C GLN A 48 3.06 -1.04 6.30
N ASP A 49 3.09 -1.22 7.61
CA ASP A 49 2.39 -2.34 8.27
C ASP A 49 0.89 -2.28 8.00
N TRP A 50 0.29 -1.09 8.06
CA TRP A 50 -1.11 -0.91 7.73
C TRP A 50 -1.40 -1.26 6.27
N ILE A 51 -0.58 -0.77 5.32
CA ILE A 51 -0.72 -1.10 3.89
C ILE A 51 -0.61 -2.60 3.66
N ASP A 52 0.41 -3.25 4.23
CA ASP A 52 0.65 -4.68 4.06
C ASP A 52 -0.51 -5.51 4.64
N SER A 53 -1.09 -5.09 5.76
CA SER A 53 -2.29 -5.74 6.32
C SER A 53 -3.48 -5.72 5.36
N GLN A 54 -3.70 -4.60 4.66
CA GLN A 54 -4.81 -4.46 3.71
C GLN A 54 -4.54 -5.26 2.43
N VAL A 55 -3.30 -5.23 1.92
CA VAL A 55 -2.92 -5.98 0.72
C VAL A 55 -2.98 -7.48 0.97
N GLU A 56 -2.43 -7.99 2.07
CA GLU A 56 -2.52 -9.42 2.41
C GLU A 56 -3.96 -9.84 2.70
N GLY A 57 -4.76 -8.97 3.33
CA GLY A 57 -6.20 -9.17 3.50
C GLY A 57 -6.93 -9.33 2.16
N GLY A 58 -6.64 -8.48 1.18
CA GLY A 58 -7.21 -8.58 -0.16
C GLY A 58 -6.68 -9.78 -0.97
N VAL A 59 -5.40 -10.12 -0.84
CA VAL A 59 -4.81 -11.30 -1.49
C VAL A 59 -5.40 -12.60 -0.92
N GLY A 60 -5.54 -12.68 0.40
CA GLY A 60 -6.07 -13.85 1.09
C GLY A 60 -7.60 -13.97 1.01
N GLY A 61 -8.32 -12.86 1.18
CA GLY A 61 -9.79 -12.83 1.23
C GLY A 61 -10.45 -12.64 -0.14
N CYS A 62 -9.89 -11.78 -1.00
CA CYS A 62 -10.46 -11.46 -2.32
C CYS A 62 -9.76 -12.14 -3.49
N HIS A 63 -8.76 -12.99 -3.23
CA HIS A 63 -7.93 -13.61 -4.25
C HIS A 63 -7.31 -12.60 -5.23
N TRP A 64 -7.02 -11.39 -4.77
CA TRP A 64 -6.35 -10.41 -5.59
C TRP A 64 -4.96 -10.90 -6.01
N LYS A 65 -4.57 -10.54 -7.22
CA LYS A 65 -3.19 -10.75 -7.66
C LYS A 65 -2.27 -9.87 -6.83
N ARG A 66 -1.13 -10.41 -6.39
CA ARG A 66 -0.09 -9.61 -5.71
C ARG A 66 0.29 -8.41 -6.58
N PRO A 67 0.30 -7.19 -6.02
CA PRO A 67 0.62 -5.98 -6.78
C PRO A 67 1.98 -6.06 -7.45
N ALA A 68 2.12 -5.41 -8.61
CA ALA A 68 3.41 -5.35 -9.28
C ALA A 68 4.37 -4.39 -8.54
N ARG A 69 5.67 -4.62 -8.68
CA ARG A 69 6.67 -3.70 -8.14
C ARG A 69 6.46 -2.29 -8.69
N ARG A 70 6.50 -1.29 -7.81
CA ARG A 70 6.34 0.11 -8.19
C ARG A 70 7.41 0.54 -9.19
N PRO A 71 7.05 1.08 -10.37
CA PRO A 71 8.03 1.55 -11.33
C PRO A 71 8.74 2.81 -10.80
N ALA A 72 10.04 2.93 -11.08
CA ALA A 72 10.88 4.03 -10.60
C ALA A 72 10.38 5.42 -11.05
N ALA A 73 9.68 5.50 -12.18
CA ALA A 73 9.07 6.73 -12.67
C ALA A 73 8.01 7.32 -11.72
N ILE A 74 7.33 6.47 -10.93
CA ILE A 74 6.33 6.89 -9.93
C ILE A 74 7.01 7.21 -8.59
N GLU A 75 8.14 6.56 -8.29
CA GLU A 75 8.94 6.85 -7.10
C GLU A 75 9.77 8.13 -7.22
N ALA A 76 10.08 8.56 -8.44
CA ALA A 76 10.71 9.85 -8.70
C ALA A 76 9.79 10.93 -8.14
N SER A 77 10.17 11.46 -6.97
CA SER A 77 9.45 12.54 -6.30
C SER A 77 9.14 13.60 -7.34
N PRO A 78 7.86 14.01 -7.51
CA PRO A 78 7.50 14.96 -8.54
C PRO A 78 8.41 16.17 -8.36
N ALA A 79 9.09 16.55 -9.45
CA ALA A 79 10.04 17.66 -9.43
C ALA A 79 9.41 18.82 -8.64
N PRO A 80 10.14 19.45 -7.71
CA PRO A 80 9.58 20.43 -6.79
C PRO A 80 8.76 21.43 -7.61
N ARG A 81 7.43 21.37 -7.42
CA ARG A 81 6.53 22.27 -8.12
C ARG A 81 6.89 23.65 -7.62
N VAL A 82 7.55 24.44 -8.48
CA VAL A 82 7.87 25.83 -8.18
C VAL A 82 6.54 26.51 -7.91
N ALA A 83 6.29 26.84 -6.64
CA ALA A 83 5.08 27.54 -6.27
C ALA A 83 5.03 28.85 -7.09
N PRO A 84 3.89 29.19 -7.70
CA PRO A 84 3.77 30.45 -8.41
C PRO A 84 4.14 31.58 -7.44
N ALA A 85 5.06 32.45 -7.87
CA ALA A 85 5.53 33.55 -7.04
C ALA A 85 4.34 34.35 -6.52
N LYS A 86 4.28 34.60 -5.21
CA LYS A 86 3.23 35.43 -4.62
C LYS A 86 3.17 36.75 -5.40
N PRO A 87 2.01 37.14 -5.96
CA PRO A 87 1.93 38.37 -6.74
C PRO A 87 2.36 39.53 -5.85
N ALA A 88 3.34 40.31 -6.31
CA ALA A 88 3.83 41.47 -5.58
C ALA A 88 2.65 42.39 -5.24
N ARG A 89 2.49 42.72 -3.95
CA ARG A 89 1.41 43.61 -3.50
C ARG A 89 1.54 44.93 -4.24
N ARG A 90 0.56 45.25 -5.10
CA ARG A 90 0.50 46.55 -5.78
C ARG A 90 0.42 47.64 -4.72
N GLY A 91 1.40 48.56 -4.75
CA GLY A 91 1.48 49.70 -3.83
C GLY A 91 0.23 50.58 -3.89
N ILE A 92 -0.06 51.28 -2.79
CA ILE A 92 -1.26 52.12 -2.63
C ILE A 92 -1.39 53.14 -3.76
N ILE A 93 -0.28 53.78 -4.16
CA ILE A 93 -0.26 54.75 -5.26
C ILE A 93 -0.78 54.15 -6.57
N ARG A 94 -0.41 52.90 -6.88
CA ARG A 94 -0.85 52.22 -8.11
C ARG A 94 -2.34 51.91 -8.06
N ARG A 95 -2.88 51.56 -6.88
CA ARG A 95 -4.33 51.36 -6.69
C ARG A 95 -5.13 52.66 -6.82
N ILE A 96 -4.60 53.77 -6.30
CA ILE A 96 -5.24 55.08 -6.43
C ILE A 96 -5.21 55.51 -7.91
N ARG A 97 -4.07 55.36 -8.59
CA ARG A 97 -3.95 55.66 -10.02
C ARG A 97 -4.93 54.85 -10.86
N ASP A 98 -5.04 53.54 -10.66
CA ASP A 98 -5.99 52.68 -11.38
C ASP A 98 -7.46 53.07 -11.13
N ARG A 99 -7.77 53.71 -9.99
CA ARG A 99 -9.12 54.15 -9.62
C ARG A 99 -9.50 55.52 -10.19
N VAL A 100 -8.52 56.43 -10.26
CA VAL A 100 -8.72 57.83 -10.69
C VAL A 100 -8.50 57.99 -12.20
N LEU A 101 -7.60 57.19 -12.77
CA LEU A 101 -7.32 57.13 -14.19
C LEU A 101 -7.58 55.70 -14.64
N PRO A 102 -8.82 55.35 -15.04
CA PRO A 102 -9.06 54.07 -15.68
C PRO A 102 -8.25 54.07 -16.96
N THR A 103 -7.07 53.47 -16.89
CA THR A 103 -6.29 53.16 -18.08
C THR A 103 -7.22 52.30 -18.91
N ARG A 104 -7.67 52.84 -20.05
CA ARG A 104 -8.44 52.11 -21.04
C ARG A 104 -7.51 51.00 -21.51
N SER A 105 -7.52 49.89 -20.80
CA SER A 105 -6.75 48.71 -21.13
C SER A 105 -7.42 48.17 -22.37
N THR A 106 -6.96 48.63 -23.53
CA THR A 106 -7.09 47.88 -24.77
C THR A 106 -6.63 46.48 -24.40
N PRO A 107 -7.50 45.46 -24.43
CA PRO A 107 -7.02 44.10 -24.26
C PRO A 107 -5.92 43.90 -25.30
N PRO A 108 -4.79 43.25 -24.96
CA PRO A 108 -3.86 42.83 -25.99
C PRO A 108 -4.70 42.06 -27.00
N VAL A 109 -4.74 42.58 -28.23
CA VAL A 109 -5.31 41.91 -29.39
C VAL A 109 -4.88 40.47 -29.26
N ALA A 110 -5.86 39.57 -29.16
CA ALA A 110 -5.63 38.15 -29.05
C ALA A 110 -4.57 37.78 -30.07
N ALA A 111 -3.35 37.50 -29.58
CA ALA A 111 -2.35 36.87 -30.41
C ALA A 111 -3.04 35.63 -30.96
N ALA A 112 -3.11 35.54 -32.29
CA ALA A 112 -3.72 34.43 -32.98
C ALA A 112 -3.26 33.12 -32.30
N PRO A 113 -4.17 32.15 -32.08
CA PRO A 113 -3.82 30.88 -31.46
C PRO A 113 -2.56 30.34 -32.14
N ILE A 114 -1.46 30.29 -31.40
CA ILE A 114 -0.26 29.61 -31.86
C ILE A 114 -0.69 28.15 -32.01
N GLU A 115 -0.82 27.73 -33.26
CA GLU A 115 -1.02 26.35 -33.65
C GLU A 115 0.17 25.57 -33.08
N VAL A 116 -0.07 24.90 -31.95
CA VAL A 116 0.93 24.06 -31.30
C VAL A 116 1.21 22.93 -32.28
N PRO A 117 2.42 22.82 -32.86
CA PRO A 117 2.73 21.71 -33.76
C PRO A 117 2.51 20.41 -33.00
N PRO A 118 1.93 19.38 -33.64
CA PRO A 118 1.64 18.12 -32.98
C PRO A 118 2.92 17.58 -32.34
N ALA A 119 2.85 17.34 -31.04
CA ALA A 119 3.96 16.77 -30.29
C ALA A 119 4.42 15.49 -31.00
N PRO A 120 5.74 15.27 -31.16
CA PRO A 120 6.25 14.05 -31.75
C PRO A 120 5.71 12.87 -30.94
N VAL A 121 5.04 11.94 -31.61
CA VAL A 121 4.59 10.67 -31.04
C VAL A 121 5.85 9.91 -30.66
N ILE A 122 6.26 10.02 -29.40
CA ILE A 122 7.33 9.20 -28.84
C ILE A 122 6.78 7.78 -28.81
N ALA A 123 7.31 6.92 -29.68
CA ALA A 123 6.99 5.52 -29.70
C ALA A 123 7.21 4.95 -28.28
N PRO A 124 6.25 4.18 -27.73
CA PRO A 124 6.40 3.59 -26.42
C PRO A 124 7.69 2.75 -26.39
N ALA A 125 8.49 2.95 -25.34
CA ALA A 125 9.70 2.19 -25.12
C ALA A 125 9.35 0.68 -25.11
N PRO A 126 10.19 -0.18 -25.71
CA PRO A 126 9.95 -1.62 -25.71
C PRO A 126 9.84 -2.12 -24.27
N ASP A 127 8.82 -2.94 -24.02
CA ASP A 127 8.53 -3.48 -22.70
C ASP A 127 9.79 -4.11 -22.08
N PRO A 128 10.09 -3.81 -20.80
CA PRO A 128 11.23 -4.42 -20.12
C PRO A 128 11.04 -5.94 -20.11
N ALA A 129 12.09 -6.65 -20.54
CA ALA A 129 12.11 -8.10 -20.59
C ALA A 129 11.63 -8.71 -19.26
N PRO A 130 10.82 -9.78 -19.30
CA PRO A 130 10.20 -10.34 -18.11
C PRO A 130 11.26 -10.73 -17.07
N PRO A 131 11.02 -10.47 -15.77
CA PRO A 131 11.95 -10.83 -14.73
C PRO A 131 12.20 -12.35 -14.75
N ARG A 132 13.49 -12.73 -14.80
CA ARG A 132 13.89 -14.15 -14.79
C ARG A 132 13.17 -14.89 -13.66
N PRO A 133 12.61 -16.09 -13.92
CA PRO A 133 11.84 -16.83 -12.94
C PRO A 133 12.67 -17.07 -11.67
N GLN A 134 12.16 -16.61 -10.53
CA GLN A 134 12.82 -16.69 -9.22
C GLN A 134 13.16 -18.14 -8.81
N ARG A 135 12.48 -19.14 -9.40
CA ARG A 135 12.80 -20.57 -9.23
C ARG A 135 14.25 -20.90 -9.58
N ALA A 136 14.83 -20.25 -10.59
CA ALA A 136 16.23 -20.49 -10.96
C ALA A 136 17.22 -20.00 -9.88
N ARG A 137 16.89 -18.91 -9.18
CA ARG A 137 17.73 -18.37 -8.10
C ARG A 137 17.63 -19.21 -6.82
N ALA A 138 16.43 -19.67 -6.46
CA ALA A 138 16.23 -20.51 -5.27
C ALA A 138 16.95 -21.86 -5.41
N ALA A 139 16.91 -22.48 -6.60
CA ALA A 139 17.62 -23.72 -6.88
C ALA A 139 19.14 -23.56 -6.77
N ALA A 140 19.70 -22.47 -7.29
CA ALA A 140 21.13 -22.18 -7.21
C ALA A 140 21.61 -21.94 -5.76
N ALA A 141 20.80 -21.28 -4.94
CA ALA A 141 21.10 -21.05 -3.52
C ALA A 141 21.06 -22.35 -2.69
N ALA A 142 20.09 -23.22 -2.95
CA ALA A 142 19.98 -24.53 -2.28
C ALA A 142 21.16 -25.46 -2.64
N ALA A 143 21.59 -25.46 -3.91
CA ALA A 143 22.75 -26.23 -4.36
C ALA A 143 24.05 -25.76 -3.67
N ARG A 144 24.26 -24.45 -3.53
CA ARG A 144 25.42 -23.90 -2.82
C ARG A 144 25.45 -24.27 -1.34
N ARG A 145 24.30 -24.26 -0.64
CA ARG A 145 24.21 -24.69 0.77
C ARG A 145 24.54 -26.17 0.95
N ARG A 146 24.08 -27.04 0.04
CA ARG A 146 24.41 -28.48 0.06
C ARG A 146 25.90 -28.73 -0.15
N LEU A 147 26.56 -27.96 -1.02
CA LEU A 147 28.00 -28.10 -1.26
C LEU A 147 28.82 -27.67 -0.02
N MET A 148 28.43 -26.58 0.64
CA MET A 148 29.10 -26.11 1.85
C MET A 148 28.90 -27.06 3.05
N ALA A 149 27.71 -27.64 3.20
CA ALA A 149 27.43 -28.59 4.28
C ALA A 149 28.23 -29.90 4.15
N LYS A 150 28.52 -30.36 2.92
CA LYS A 150 29.42 -31.51 2.70
C LYS A 150 30.88 -31.19 3.03
N ARG A 151 31.30 -29.93 2.88
CA ARG A 151 32.70 -29.52 3.09
C ARG A 151 33.06 -29.35 4.56
N THR A 152 32.09 -29.07 5.44
CA THR A 152 32.37 -28.76 6.85
C THR A 152 32.34 -29.95 7.80
N GLY A 153 32.05 -31.18 7.33
CA GLY A 153 32.23 -32.42 8.10
C GLY A 153 31.55 -32.43 9.48
N ARG A 154 30.52 -31.62 9.72
CA ARG A 154 29.89 -31.51 11.04
C ARG A 154 29.00 -32.74 11.28
N PRO A 155 29.31 -33.59 12.28
CA PRO A 155 28.45 -34.71 12.61
C PRO A 155 27.06 -34.19 13.01
N ARG A 156 26.01 -34.81 12.47
CA ARG A 156 24.61 -34.54 12.84
C ARG A 156 24.47 -34.73 14.35
N GLN A 157 24.34 -33.64 15.10
CA GLN A 157 23.91 -33.72 16.49
C GLN A 157 22.48 -34.27 16.49
N ARG A 158 22.34 -35.46 17.07
CA ARG A 158 21.05 -36.11 17.31
C ARG A 158 20.28 -35.21 18.29
N PRO A 159 19.05 -34.77 17.97
CA PRO A 159 18.28 -33.96 18.91
C PRO A 159 18.11 -34.75 20.21
N ALA A 160 18.44 -34.11 21.33
CA ALA A 160 18.21 -34.66 22.66
C ALA A 160 16.71 -34.93 22.81
N GLY A 161 16.36 -36.15 23.22
CA GLY A 161 14.97 -36.55 23.42
C GLY A 161 14.30 -35.70 24.52
N PRO A 162 12.95 -35.64 24.52
CA PRO A 162 12.19 -34.87 25.49
C PRO A 162 12.46 -35.35 26.92
N ASN A 163 12.51 -34.37 27.84
CA ASN A 163 12.85 -34.56 29.24
C ASN A 163 11.67 -35.29 29.94
N PRO A 164 11.90 -36.45 30.61
CA PRO A 164 10.82 -37.30 31.13
C PRO A 164 9.93 -36.66 32.21
N ARG A 165 10.26 -35.46 32.71
CA ARG A 165 9.43 -34.74 33.68
C ARG A 165 8.18 -34.09 33.08
N GLU A 166 8.15 -33.77 31.79
CA GLU A 166 6.98 -33.13 31.17
C GLU A 166 5.85 -34.13 30.81
N ALA A 167 6.12 -35.43 30.86
CA ALA A 167 5.11 -36.44 30.51
C ALA A 167 4.05 -36.66 31.61
N SER A 168 4.33 -36.25 32.86
CA SER A 168 3.42 -36.52 33.99
C SER A 168 2.33 -35.46 34.18
N ASP A 169 2.52 -34.22 33.71
CA ASP A 169 1.55 -33.14 33.94
C ASP A 169 0.34 -33.21 32.99
N LEU A 170 0.42 -33.99 31.91
CA LEU A 170 -0.68 -34.13 30.94
C LEU A 170 -1.80 -35.09 31.39
N GLN A 171 -1.62 -35.85 32.48
CA GLN A 171 -2.56 -36.91 32.86
C GLN A 171 -3.46 -36.56 34.06
N ALA A 172 -3.24 -35.41 34.71
CA ALA A 172 -3.98 -35.01 35.92
C ALA A 172 -5.19 -34.07 35.68
N GLY A 173 -5.55 -33.79 34.42
CA GLY A 173 -6.58 -32.78 34.07
C GLY A 173 -7.96 -33.31 33.65
N TRP A 174 -8.26 -34.60 33.86
CA TRP A 174 -9.46 -35.26 33.34
C TRP A 174 -10.37 -35.92 34.40
N GLU A 175 -10.32 -35.48 35.66
CA GLU A 175 -11.31 -35.84 36.69
C GLU A 175 -12.07 -34.62 37.22
#